data_AF-A0AAU9KLJ4-F1
#
_entry.id   AF-A0AAU9KLJ4-F1
#
_cell.length_a   1.000
_cell.length_b   1.000
_cell.length_c   1.000
_cell.angle_alpha   90.00
_cell.angle_beta   90.00
_cell.angle_gamma   90.00
#
_symmetry.space_group_name_H-M   'P 1'
#
loop_
_entity.id
_entity.type
_entity.pdbx_description
1 polymer ?
#
loop_
_entity_poly.entity_id
_entity_poly.type
_entity_poly.pdbx_seq_one_letter_code
_entity_poly.pdbx_strand_id
1 'polypeptide(L)'
;MKIGLALLGSWGIGYGTALYFSKQSINEYEDARDEIRDASRLGNKSYGLNFGYKTDSTIEDILDTGDLVFMQHVCYKSFSPLLIGKCYLSQKYKSLLTQFGYKQENWDSAGIIVRNREGAKVIFKYFSEVYDIDYDEFLKIPFFSFVSLRKMKTKDPAVGYMKREELSEEVKKENERSGIFDVIDINNCAVPWLYWKKTGTLKNDYKDKITLQDINTMAPKCLDSEKVKYSGSIIVRSNFSRQETQKY
;
A
#
# COMPACT_ATOMS: atom_id res chain seq x y z
N MET A 1 22.64 -14.09 -38.66
CA MET A 1 21.42 -13.31 -38.30
C MET A 1 20.40 -14.25 -37.64
N LYS A 2 20.57 -14.58 -36.35
CA LYS A 2 19.70 -15.50 -35.57
C LYS A 2 19.47 -15.01 -34.13
N ILE A 3 19.46 -13.70 -33.92
CA ILE A 3 19.24 -13.09 -32.59
C ILE A 3 17.81 -12.51 -32.48
N GLY A 4 17.10 -12.31 -33.60
CA GLY A 4 15.77 -11.69 -33.62
C GLY A 4 14.60 -12.56 -33.19
N LEU A 5 14.69 -13.90 -33.28
CA LEU A 5 13.55 -14.78 -32.94
C LEU A 5 13.50 -15.19 -31.45
N ALA A 6 14.62 -15.18 -30.73
CA ALA A 6 14.67 -15.57 -29.32
C ALA A 6 14.09 -14.50 -28.37
N LEU A 7 14.13 -13.23 -28.78
CA LEU A 7 13.57 -12.12 -28.00
C LEU A 7 12.04 -12.04 -28.12
N LEU A 8 11.44 -12.48 -29.23
CA LEU A 8 9.98 -12.50 -29.39
C LEU A 8 9.33 -13.68 -28.66
N GLY A 9 10.00 -14.84 -28.61
CA GLY A 9 9.51 -16.02 -27.87
C GLY A 9 9.54 -15.87 -26.35
N SER A 10 10.55 -15.17 -25.81
CA SER A 10 10.65 -14.90 -24.37
C SER A 10 9.61 -13.91 -23.86
N TRP A 11 9.21 -12.94 -24.70
CA TRP A 11 8.15 -11.99 -24.37
C TRP A 11 6.75 -12.62 -24.44
N GLY A 12 6.50 -13.52 -25.41
CA GLY A 12 5.24 -14.24 -25.51
C GLY A 12 4.97 -15.17 -24.32
N ILE A 13 5.98 -15.92 -23.88
CA ILE A 13 5.89 -16.80 -22.70
C ILE A 13 5.77 -15.97 -21.41
N GLY A 14 6.54 -14.87 -21.29
CA GLY A 14 6.46 -13.96 -20.16
C GLY A 14 5.11 -13.26 -20.03
N TYR A 15 4.51 -12.83 -21.14
CA TYR A 15 3.20 -12.18 -21.13
C TYR A 15 2.06 -13.16 -20.83
N GLY A 16 2.11 -14.37 -21.41
CA GLY A 16 1.11 -15.41 -21.14
C GLY A 16 1.10 -15.86 -19.67
N THR A 17 2.27 -16.03 -19.07
CA THR A 17 2.40 -16.35 -17.63
C THR A 17 1.92 -15.19 -16.75
N ALA A 18 2.25 -13.94 -17.10
CA ALA A 18 1.74 -12.77 -16.38
C ALA A 18 0.21 -12.63 -16.46
N LEU A 19 -0.40 -12.91 -17.62
CA LEU A 19 -1.86 -12.94 -17.76
C LEU A 19 -2.50 -14.03 -16.90
N TYR A 20 -1.91 -15.22 -16.88
CA TYR A 20 -2.38 -16.33 -16.06
C TYR A 20 -2.39 -15.95 -14.57
N PHE A 21 -1.27 -15.44 -14.05
CA PHE A 21 -1.17 -15.04 -12.65
C PHE A 21 -2.08 -13.86 -12.30
N SER A 22 -2.22 -12.89 -13.22
CA SER A 22 -3.14 -11.77 -13.06
C SER A 22 -4.59 -12.25 -12.94
N LYS A 23 -5.02 -13.19 -13.79
CA LYS A 23 -6.36 -13.78 -13.72
C LYS A 23 -6.56 -14.57 -12.44
N GLN A 24 -5.57 -15.37 -12.03
CA GLN A 24 -5.61 -16.11 -10.78
C GLN A 24 -5.75 -15.17 -9.58
N SER A 25 -5.05 -14.03 -9.58
CA SER A 25 -5.09 -13.06 -8.49
C SER A 25 -6.43 -12.32 -8.40
N ILE A 26 -7.05 -12.03 -9.55
CA ILE A 26 -8.41 -11.48 -9.61
C ILE A 26 -9.38 -12.50 -9.01
N ASN A 27 -9.30 -13.76 -9.42
CA ASN A 27 -10.15 -14.82 -8.87
C ASN A 27 -9.93 -15.00 -7.36
N GLU A 28 -8.68 -15.07 -6.88
CA GLU A 28 -8.38 -15.14 -5.43
C GLU A 28 -9.00 -13.97 -4.66
N TYR A 29 -9.02 -12.78 -5.26
CA TYR A 29 -9.64 -11.60 -4.66
C TYR A 29 -11.16 -11.66 -4.67
N GLU A 30 -11.78 -12.11 -5.76
CA GLU A 30 -13.22 -12.30 -5.88
C GLU A 30 -13.72 -13.41 -4.94
N ASP A 31 -13.05 -14.55 -4.88
CA ASP A 31 -13.36 -15.65 -3.99
C ASP A 31 -13.27 -15.21 -2.51
N ALA A 32 -12.19 -14.51 -2.13
CA ALA A 32 -12.04 -13.97 -0.77
C ALA A 32 -13.11 -12.91 -0.44
N ARG A 33 -13.61 -12.18 -1.45
CA ARG A 33 -14.70 -11.23 -1.30
C ARG A 33 -16.04 -11.94 -1.09
N ASP A 34 -16.29 -13.03 -1.81
CA ASP A 34 -17.56 -13.75 -1.83
C ASP A 34 -17.72 -14.72 -0.64
N GLU A 35 -16.68 -15.46 -0.24
CA GLU A 35 -16.72 -16.39 0.91
C GLU A 35 -17.12 -15.71 2.23
N ILE A 36 -16.83 -14.42 2.34
CA ILE A 36 -16.99 -13.63 3.56
C ILE A 36 -18.30 -12.83 3.55
N ARG A 37 -18.92 -12.67 2.37
CA ARG A 37 -20.17 -11.95 2.18
C ARG A 37 -21.36 -12.88 2.50
N ASP A 38 -21.50 -13.27 3.77
CA ASP A 38 -22.82 -13.67 4.30
C ASP A 38 -23.72 -12.43 4.38
N ALA A 39 -24.17 -11.96 3.22
CA ALA A 39 -25.04 -10.80 3.05
C ALA A 39 -26.50 -11.08 3.44
N SER A 40 -26.79 -12.24 4.05
CA SER A 40 -28.14 -12.58 4.49
C SER A 40 -28.62 -11.73 5.68
N ARG A 41 -27.73 -11.00 6.37
CA ARG A 41 -28.06 -10.19 7.55
C ARG A 41 -27.49 -8.77 7.46
N LEU A 42 -28.38 -7.78 7.43
CA LEU A 42 -28.05 -6.35 7.56
C LEU A 42 -27.32 -6.10 8.89
N GLY A 43 -26.09 -5.59 8.83
CA GLY A 43 -25.30 -5.19 10.01
C GLY A 43 -24.16 -6.13 10.40
N ASN A 44 -24.00 -7.29 9.77
CA ASN A 44 -22.82 -8.13 9.96
C ASN A 44 -21.70 -7.65 9.04
N LYS A 45 -20.78 -6.82 9.55
CA LYS A 45 -19.41 -6.77 9.02
C LYS A 45 -18.77 -8.13 9.32
N SER A 46 -18.98 -9.09 8.42
CA SER A 46 -18.23 -10.33 8.24
C SER A 46 -17.40 -10.83 9.44
N TYR A 47 -17.99 -11.73 10.24
CA TYR A 47 -17.31 -12.54 11.28
C TYR A 47 -16.42 -13.67 10.71
N GLY A 48 -15.85 -13.47 9.52
CA GLY A 48 -15.24 -14.53 8.71
C GLY A 48 -13.72 -14.49 8.55
N LEU A 49 -13.01 -13.50 9.11
CA LEU A 49 -11.54 -13.49 9.10
C LEU A 49 -10.97 -14.27 10.30
N ASN A 50 -11.28 -15.57 10.38
CA ASN A 50 -10.47 -16.49 11.20
C ASN A 50 -9.32 -17.05 10.36
N PHE A 51 -8.47 -16.14 9.86
CA PHE A 51 -7.12 -16.43 9.37
C PHE A 51 -6.07 -16.14 10.45
N GLY A 52 -6.41 -16.42 11.73
CA GLY A 52 -5.49 -16.33 12.86
C GLY A 52 -5.60 -15.08 13.76
N TYR A 53 -6.57 -14.19 13.56
CA TYR A 53 -6.64 -12.96 14.35
C TYR A 53 -8.03 -12.70 14.94
N LYS A 54 -8.18 -13.04 16.23
CA LYS A 54 -9.20 -12.45 17.14
C LYS A 54 -8.99 -10.93 17.35
N THR A 55 -7.97 -10.33 16.74
CA THR A 55 -7.48 -8.98 16.99
C THR A 55 -7.85 -7.96 15.90
N ASP A 56 -8.42 -8.36 14.76
CA ASP A 56 -8.58 -7.44 13.62
C ASP A 56 -9.70 -6.41 13.83
N SER A 57 -10.80 -6.78 14.51
CA SER A 57 -11.80 -5.80 14.95
C SER A 57 -11.20 -4.83 15.98
N THR A 58 -10.34 -5.33 16.86
CA THR A 58 -9.61 -4.50 17.84
C THR A 58 -8.65 -3.55 17.15
N ILE A 59 -8.03 -3.95 16.04
CA ILE A 59 -7.15 -3.08 15.26
C ILE A 59 -7.97 -2.01 14.53
N GLU A 60 -9.04 -2.38 13.82
CA GLU A 60 -9.92 -1.41 13.15
C GLU A 60 -10.44 -0.37 14.15
N ASP A 61 -10.81 -0.77 15.37
CA ASP A 61 -11.30 0.14 16.42
C ASP A 61 -10.26 1.16 16.89
N ILE A 62 -8.97 0.82 16.84
CA ILE A 62 -7.89 1.73 17.23
C ILE A 62 -7.30 2.50 16.05
N LEU A 63 -7.76 2.31 14.81
CA LEU A 63 -7.26 3.08 13.66
C LEU A 63 -7.78 4.52 13.70
N ASP A 64 -6.90 5.48 13.45
CA ASP A 64 -7.25 6.90 13.35
C ASP A 64 -6.78 7.53 12.03
N THR A 65 -7.42 8.64 11.65
CA THR A 65 -6.98 9.43 10.49
C THR A 65 -5.53 9.89 10.68
N GLY A 66 -4.69 9.61 9.67
CA GLY A 66 -3.27 9.96 9.68
C GLY A 66 -2.33 8.84 10.10
N ASP A 67 -2.86 7.70 10.54
CA ASP A 67 -2.06 6.49 10.73
C ASP A 67 -1.43 6.08 9.37
N LEU A 68 -0.16 5.66 9.42
CA LEU A 68 0.55 5.19 8.24
C LEU A 68 0.34 3.71 8.06
N VAL A 69 0.18 3.29 6.80
CA VAL A 69 0.27 1.89 6.41
C VAL A 69 1.49 1.70 5.50
N PHE A 70 2.25 0.64 5.74
CA PHE A 70 3.39 0.22 4.94
C PHE A 70 3.13 -1.14 4.36
N MET A 71 3.50 -1.30 3.10
CA MET A 71 3.11 -2.46 2.31
C MET A 71 4.31 -3.02 1.56
N GLN A 72 4.46 -4.34 1.59
CA GLN A 72 5.39 -5.08 0.75
C GLN A 72 4.61 -5.84 -0.32
N HIS A 73 5.07 -5.79 -1.56
CA HIS A 73 4.34 -6.31 -2.72
C HIS A 73 4.80 -7.72 -3.10
N VAL A 74 3.85 -8.53 -3.55
CA VAL A 74 4.05 -9.81 -4.22
C VAL A 74 3.77 -9.61 -5.70
N CYS A 75 4.81 -9.39 -6.50
CA CYS A 75 4.66 -8.91 -7.88
C CYS A 75 3.86 -9.82 -8.80
N TYR A 76 3.94 -11.15 -8.62
CA TYR A 76 3.13 -12.06 -9.44
C TYR A 76 1.65 -12.06 -9.05
N LYS A 77 1.27 -11.43 -7.92
CA LYS A 77 -0.13 -11.34 -7.46
C LYS A 77 -0.82 -10.02 -7.82
N SER A 78 -0.23 -9.23 -8.72
CA SER A 78 -0.83 -7.96 -9.19
C SER A 78 -2.01 -8.21 -10.14
N PHE A 79 -2.96 -7.26 -10.19
CA PHE A 79 -4.19 -7.35 -10.99
C PHE A 79 -4.04 -7.20 -12.50
N SER A 80 -2.83 -6.92 -13.01
CA SER A 80 -2.60 -6.73 -14.44
C SER A 80 -1.17 -7.11 -14.81
N PRO A 81 -0.93 -7.74 -15.98
CA PRO A 81 0.42 -8.03 -16.46
C PRO A 81 1.35 -6.82 -16.50
N LEU A 82 0.79 -5.63 -16.80
CA LEU A 82 1.54 -4.39 -16.81
C LEU A 82 2.02 -4.03 -15.40
N LEU A 83 1.17 -4.21 -14.39
CA LEU A 83 1.51 -3.96 -12.99
C LEU A 83 2.49 -5.01 -12.45
N ILE A 84 2.36 -6.27 -12.86
CA ILE A 84 3.35 -7.33 -12.58
C ILE A 84 4.74 -6.89 -13.07
N GLY A 85 4.83 -6.42 -14.32
CA GLY A 85 6.07 -5.92 -14.91
C GLY A 85 6.64 -4.71 -14.16
N LYS A 86 5.82 -3.70 -13.87
CA LYS A 86 6.23 -2.52 -13.09
C LYS A 86 6.75 -2.90 -11.70
N CYS A 87 6.10 -3.86 -11.03
CA CYS A 87 6.51 -4.35 -9.73
C CYS A 87 7.88 -5.01 -9.76
N TYR A 88 8.11 -5.95 -10.68
CA TYR A 88 9.42 -6.58 -10.81
C TYR A 88 10.52 -5.60 -11.18
N LEU A 89 10.23 -4.61 -12.04
CA LEU A 89 11.18 -3.55 -12.37
C LEU A 89 11.53 -2.70 -11.15
N SER A 90 10.54 -2.30 -10.35
CA SER A 90 10.73 -1.54 -9.12
C SER A 90 11.59 -2.32 -8.10
N GLN A 91 11.24 -3.58 -7.82
CA GLN A 91 12.00 -4.42 -6.89
C GLN A 91 13.44 -4.69 -7.37
N LYS A 92 13.64 -4.91 -8.68
CA LYS A 92 14.97 -5.08 -9.26
C LYS A 92 15.81 -3.80 -9.16
N TYR A 93 15.22 -2.64 -9.42
CA TYR A 93 15.89 -1.35 -9.29
C TYR A 93 16.31 -1.08 -7.83
N LYS A 94 15.42 -1.34 -6.88
CA LYS A 94 15.70 -1.27 -5.44
C LYS A 94 16.83 -2.22 -5.01
N SER A 95 16.83 -3.45 -5.54
CA SER A 95 17.93 -4.40 -5.32
C SER A 95 19.26 -3.88 -5.87
N LEU A 96 19.27 -3.26 -7.05
CA LEU A 96 20.47 -2.66 -7.64
C LEU A 96 21.01 -1.52 -6.78
N LEU A 97 20.14 -0.60 -6.32
CA LEU A 97 20.54 0.48 -5.43
C LEU A 97 21.16 -0.06 -4.12
N THR A 98 20.60 -1.13 -3.58
CA THR A 98 21.14 -1.75 -2.36
C THR A 98 22.56 -2.28 -2.58
N GLN A 99 22.85 -2.84 -3.76
CA GLN A 99 24.20 -3.29 -4.12
C GLN A 99 25.21 -2.13 -4.21
N PHE A 100 24.76 -0.93 -4.57
CA PHE A 100 25.59 0.29 -4.57
C PHE A 100 25.71 0.96 -3.18
N GLY A 101 25.27 0.30 -2.12
CA GLY A 101 25.40 0.78 -0.74
C GLY A 101 24.30 1.73 -0.27
N TYR A 102 23.25 1.94 -1.07
CA TYR A 102 22.08 2.71 -0.63
C TYR A 102 21.24 1.87 0.34
N LYS A 103 20.97 2.38 1.55
CA LYS A 103 20.03 1.74 2.47
C LYS A 103 18.62 1.85 1.91
N GLN A 104 17.97 0.72 1.70
CA GLN A 104 16.59 0.64 1.24
C GLN A 104 15.73 -0.08 2.27
N GLU A 105 14.54 0.45 2.53
CA GLU A 105 13.55 -0.19 3.40
C GLU A 105 12.99 -1.45 2.76
N ASN A 106 12.54 -2.43 3.54
CA ASN A 106 11.89 -3.63 2.99
C ASN A 106 10.50 -3.33 2.40
N TRP A 107 9.93 -2.18 2.70
CA TRP A 107 8.63 -1.73 2.20
C TRP A 107 8.71 -1.24 0.75
N ASP A 108 7.65 -1.49 -0.02
CA ASP A 108 7.57 -1.08 -1.43
C ASP A 108 6.64 0.12 -1.63
N SER A 109 5.77 0.41 -0.66
CA SER A 109 4.88 1.58 -0.67
C SER A 109 4.37 1.95 0.71
N ALA A 110 3.85 3.17 0.81
CA ALA A 110 3.16 3.67 1.99
C ALA A 110 1.81 4.31 1.62
N GLY A 111 0.87 4.24 2.55
CA GLY A 111 -0.44 4.85 2.47
C GLY A 111 -0.83 5.52 3.77
N ILE A 112 -2.02 6.09 3.79
CA ILE A 112 -2.63 6.76 4.94
C ILE A 112 -3.97 6.12 5.24
N ILE A 113 -4.25 5.94 6.52
CA ILE A 113 -5.58 5.62 7.02
C ILE A 113 -6.39 6.91 7.15
N VAL A 114 -7.64 6.87 6.69
CA VAL A 114 -8.64 7.90 6.94
C VAL A 114 -9.84 7.25 7.61
N ARG A 115 -10.21 7.72 8.80
CA ARG A 115 -11.39 7.26 9.53
C ARG A 115 -12.53 8.25 9.37
N ASN A 116 -13.70 7.75 9.00
CA ASN A 116 -14.95 8.51 8.99
C ASN A 116 -16.02 7.77 9.81
N ARG A 117 -17.29 8.19 9.71
CA ARG A 117 -18.41 7.55 10.42
C ARG A 117 -18.73 6.13 9.90
N GLU A 118 -18.32 5.79 8.68
CA GLU A 118 -18.59 4.51 8.02
C GLU A 118 -17.54 3.45 8.38
N GLY A 119 -16.32 3.89 8.67
CA GLY A 119 -15.22 3.02 9.11
C GLY A 119 -13.85 3.61 8.81
N ALA A 120 -12.83 2.76 8.92
CA ALA A 120 -11.48 3.07 8.49
C ALA A 120 -11.29 2.69 7.02
N LYS A 121 -10.65 3.58 6.26
CA LYS A 121 -10.29 3.38 4.86
C LYS A 121 -8.81 3.57 4.66
N VAL A 122 -8.26 2.89 3.65
CA VAL A 122 -6.85 3.00 3.27
C VAL A 122 -6.75 3.72 1.94
N ILE A 123 -6.04 4.85 1.95
CA ILE A 123 -5.67 5.56 0.73
C ILE A 123 -4.19 5.27 0.45
N PHE A 124 -3.90 4.72 -0.71
CA PHE A 124 -2.53 4.41 -1.13
C PHE A 124 -2.37 4.52 -2.64
N LYS A 125 -1.12 4.69 -3.09
CA LYS A 125 -0.75 4.67 -4.51
C LYS A 125 -0.11 3.32 -4.82
N TYR A 126 -0.57 2.68 -5.88
CA TYR A 126 0.03 1.47 -6.44
C TYR A 126 0.39 1.76 -7.90
N PHE A 127 1.66 2.11 -8.12
CA PHE A 127 2.16 2.65 -9.38
C PHE A 127 1.36 3.88 -9.82
N SER A 128 0.71 3.86 -10.98
CA SER A 128 -0.02 5.01 -11.54
C SER A 128 -1.46 5.11 -11.04
N GLU A 129 -1.88 4.27 -10.10
CA GLU A 129 -3.26 4.19 -9.65
C GLU A 129 -3.38 4.53 -8.16
N VAL A 130 -4.42 5.27 -7.83
CA VAL A 130 -4.78 5.66 -6.47
C VAL A 130 -5.93 4.80 -6.01
N TYR A 131 -5.72 4.08 -4.91
CA TYR A 131 -6.72 3.22 -4.29
C TYR A 131 -7.24 3.90 -3.04
N ASP A 132 -8.56 3.89 -2.88
CA ASP A 132 -9.32 4.39 -1.74
C ASP A 132 -10.38 3.34 -1.41
N ILE A 133 -10.03 2.44 -0.49
CA ILE A 133 -10.78 1.23 -0.21
C ILE A 133 -10.98 1.05 1.30
N ASP A 134 -12.00 0.28 1.69
CA ASP A 134 -12.24 -0.03 3.09
C ASP A 134 -11.09 -0.85 3.69
N TYR A 135 -10.81 -0.66 4.98
CA TYR A 135 -9.68 -1.31 5.64
C TYR A 135 -9.76 -2.84 5.62
N ASP A 136 -10.97 -3.39 5.78
CA ASP A 136 -11.19 -4.83 5.71
C ASP A 136 -10.99 -5.36 4.28
N GLU A 137 -11.45 -4.63 3.26
CA GLU A 137 -11.19 -4.94 1.85
C GLU A 137 -9.69 -4.86 1.54
N PHE A 138 -8.99 -3.86 2.08
CA PHE A 138 -7.56 -3.68 1.93
C PHE A 138 -6.74 -4.87 2.45
N LEU A 139 -7.10 -5.40 3.63
CA LEU A 139 -6.41 -6.54 4.21
C LEU A 139 -6.58 -7.83 3.37
N LYS A 140 -7.68 -7.94 2.63
CA LYS A 140 -7.98 -9.10 1.76
C LYS A 140 -7.13 -9.11 0.50
N ILE A 141 -6.47 -8.00 0.13
CA ILE A 141 -5.88 -7.95 -1.18
C ILE A 141 -4.66 -8.89 -1.30
N PRO A 142 -4.62 -9.80 -2.29
CA PRO A 142 -3.61 -10.87 -2.35
C PRO A 142 -2.20 -10.36 -2.70
N PHE A 143 -2.05 -9.13 -3.18
CA PHE A 143 -0.77 -8.58 -3.61
C PHE A 143 0.14 -8.11 -2.48
N PHE A 144 -0.35 -8.05 -1.23
CA PHE A 144 0.47 -7.68 -0.08
C PHE A 144 1.00 -8.92 0.65
N SER A 145 2.32 -9.03 0.79
CA SER A 145 2.97 -10.06 1.63
C SER A 145 3.02 -9.62 3.09
N PHE A 146 3.42 -8.38 3.31
CA PHE A 146 3.47 -7.76 4.64
C PHE A 146 2.72 -6.44 4.65
N VAL A 147 2.01 -6.22 5.75
CA VAL A 147 1.35 -4.95 6.07
C VAL A 147 1.76 -4.56 7.49
N SER A 148 2.28 -3.34 7.64
CA SER A 148 2.56 -2.73 8.93
C SER A 148 1.81 -1.43 9.07
N LEU A 149 1.36 -1.14 10.29
CA LEU A 149 0.80 0.14 10.66
C LEU A 149 1.77 0.93 11.55
N ARG A 150 1.65 2.25 11.53
CA ARG A 150 2.18 3.14 12.57
C ARG A 150 1.10 4.14 12.96
N LYS A 151 0.77 4.17 14.25
CA LYS A 151 -0.19 5.09 14.81
C LYS A 151 0.37 6.50 14.87
N MET A 152 -0.37 7.48 14.35
CA MET A 152 -0.08 8.88 14.53
C MET A 152 -0.30 9.26 15.99
N LYS A 153 0.63 10.05 16.54
CA LYS A 153 0.59 10.59 17.89
C LYS A 153 0.73 12.10 17.78
N THR A 154 -0.33 12.80 18.14
CA THR A 154 -0.40 14.26 18.19
C THR A 154 -0.82 14.71 19.59
N LYS A 155 -0.39 15.90 19.99
CA LYS A 155 -0.89 16.57 21.19
C LYS A 155 -2.21 17.31 20.93
N ASP A 156 -2.46 17.68 19.67
CA ASP A 156 -3.64 18.40 19.23
C ASP A 156 -4.47 17.51 18.29
N PRO A 157 -5.69 17.09 18.69
CA PRO A 157 -6.57 16.26 17.87
C PRO A 157 -7.00 16.91 16.54
N ALA A 158 -6.92 18.23 16.41
CA ALA A 158 -7.22 18.91 15.15
C ALA A 158 -6.10 18.72 14.10
N VAL A 159 -4.88 18.45 14.56
CA VAL A 159 -3.72 18.22 13.68
C VAL A 159 -3.86 16.86 13.00
N GLY A 160 -3.80 16.86 11.67
CA GLY A 160 -3.98 15.66 10.86
C GLY A 160 -5.43 15.37 10.48
N TYR A 161 -6.40 16.17 10.93
CA TYR A 161 -7.76 15.99 10.45
C TYR A 161 -7.86 16.33 8.97
N MET A 162 -8.39 15.39 8.18
CA MET A 162 -8.63 15.56 6.76
C MET A 162 -9.83 14.72 6.33
N LYS A 163 -10.68 15.27 5.48
CA LYS A 163 -11.79 14.53 4.88
C LYS A 163 -11.25 13.57 3.82
N ARG A 164 -11.89 12.41 3.71
CA ARG A 164 -11.54 11.36 2.74
C ARG A 164 -11.55 11.89 1.31
N GLU A 165 -12.63 12.54 0.92
CA GLU A 165 -12.86 13.02 -0.44
C GLU A 165 -11.79 14.05 -0.83
N GLU A 166 -11.42 14.90 0.13
CA GLU A 166 -10.36 15.89 -0.04
C GLU A 166 -8.99 15.25 -0.31
N LEU A 167 -8.60 14.24 0.48
CA LEU A 167 -7.33 13.54 0.26
C LEU A 167 -7.34 12.75 -1.05
N SER A 168 -8.41 11.99 -1.30
CA SER A 168 -8.55 11.15 -2.49
C SER A 168 -8.53 11.98 -3.78
N GLU A 169 -9.22 13.12 -3.83
CA GLU A 169 -9.15 14.06 -4.95
C GLU A 169 -7.77 14.68 -5.12
N GLU A 170 -7.09 15.08 -4.04
CA GLU A 170 -5.78 15.72 -4.15
C GLU A 170 -4.74 14.74 -4.68
N VAL A 171 -4.74 13.50 -4.20
CA VAL A 171 -3.83 12.46 -4.68
C VAL A 171 -4.08 12.18 -6.16
N LYS A 172 -5.35 12.13 -6.60
CA LYS A 172 -5.69 11.95 -8.02
C LYS A 172 -5.20 13.12 -8.88
N LYS A 173 -5.44 14.36 -8.46
CA LYS A 173 -4.97 15.57 -9.16
C LYS A 173 -3.43 15.59 -9.28
N GLU A 174 -2.72 15.22 -8.23
CA GLU A 174 -1.26 15.15 -8.27
C GLU A 174 -0.78 14.03 -9.20
N ASN A 175 -1.43 12.88 -9.18
CA ASN A 175 -1.10 11.75 -10.06
C ASN A 175 -1.31 12.09 -11.55
N GLU A 176 -2.35 12.87 -11.88
CA GLU A 176 -2.58 13.37 -13.24
C GLU A 176 -1.52 14.41 -13.67
N ARG A 177 -1.08 15.28 -12.76
CA ARG A 177 -0.05 16.31 -13.02
C ARG A 177 1.33 15.72 -13.26
N SER A 178 1.67 14.62 -12.60
CA SER A 178 2.98 13.96 -12.73
C SER A 178 3.19 13.28 -14.09
N GLY A 179 2.14 13.10 -14.90
CA GLY A 179 2.23 12.63 -16.29
C GLY A 179 2.76 11.20 -16.48
N ILE A 180 3.03 10.84 -17.74
CA ILE A 180 3.43 9.47 -18.17
C ILE A 180 4.83 9.07 -17.67
N PHE A 181 5.68 10.02 -17.24
CA PHE A 181 7.07 9.76 -16.86
C PHE A 181 7.27 9.27 -15.41
N ASP A 182 6.20 9.06 -14.64
CA ASP A 182 6.24 8.56 -13.27
C ASP A 182 6.38 7.02 -13.18
N VAL A 183 6.94 6.39 -14.23
CA VAL A 183 7.18 4.93 -14.32
C VAL A 183 8.08 4.41 -13.19
N ILE A 184 8.78 5.32 -12.50
CA ILE A 184 9.78 5.03 -11.48
C ILE A 184 9.60 5.99 -10.28
N ASP A 185 8.37 6.16 -9.78
CA ASP A 185 8.16 6.68 -8.41
C ASP A 185 8.56 5.58 -7.40
N ILE A 186 9.88 5.38 -7.23
CA ILE A 186 10.49 4.31 -6.43
C ILE A 186 10.04 4.37 -4.97
N ASN A 187 9.60 5.54 -4.52
CA ASN A 187 9.33 5.76 -3.12
C ASN A 187 7.86 5.54 -2.76
N ASN A 188 6.90 5.58 -3.70
CA ASN A 188 5.46 5.38 -3.43
C ASN A 188 5.01 6.06 -2.10
N CYS A 189 5.56 7.24 -1.82
CA CYS A 189 5.37 8.02 -0.58
C CYS A 189 4.48 9.25 -0.82
N ALA A 190 3.96 9.40 -2.04
CA ALA A 190 3.19 10.56 -2.46
C ALA A 190 1.96 10.78 -1.56
N VAL A 191 1.27 9.71 -1.17
CA VAL A 191 0.06 9.81 -0.34
C VAL A 191 0.37 10.38 1.07
N PRO A 192 1.27 9.78 1.88
CA PRO A 192 1.68 10.40 3.14
C PRO A 192 2.18 11.83 3.01
N TRP A 193 2.99 12.12 1.99
CA TRP A 193 3.51 13.47 1.77
C TRP A 193 2.41 14.50 1.51
N LEU A 194 1.47 14.19 0.61
CA LEU A 194 0.34 15.07 0.28
C LEU A 194 -0.55 15.29 1.49
N TYR A 195 -0.86 14.23 2.23
CA TYR A 195 -1.61 14.32 3.48
C TYR A 195 -0.93 15.30 4.45
N TRP A 196 0.35 15.11 4.75
CA TRP A 196 1.07 15.98 5.68
C TRP A 196 1.20 17.43 5.22
N LYS A 197 1.38 17.63 3.90
CA LYS A 197 1.41 18.96 3.30
C LYS A 197 0.11 19.70 3.54
N LYS A 198 -1.02 19.01 3.39
CA LYS A 198 -2.35 19.60 3.55
C LYS A 198 -2.75 19.80 5.00
N THR A 199 -2.36 18.89 5.88
CA THR A 199 -2.65 19.00 7.31
C THR A 199 -1.68 19.92 8.05
N GLY A 200 -0.72 20.53 7.35
CA GLY A 200 0.24 21.47 7.94
C GLY A 200 1.22 20.83 8.93
N THR A 201 1.50 19.53 8.77
CA THR A 201 2.38 18.75 9.66
C THR A 201 3.81 18.66 9.15
N LEU A 202 4.05 19.01 7.89
CA LEU A 202 5.41 19.14 7.34
C LEU A 202 6.19 20.26 8.02
N LYS A 203 7.50 20.08 8.15
CA LYS A 203 8.42 21.18 8.44
C LYS A 203 8.42 22.17 7.27
N ASN A 204 8.29 23.46 7.58
CA ASN A 204 8.21 24.54 6.59
C ASN A 204 9.36 24.55 5.57
N ASP A 205 10.55 24.04 5.94
CA ASP A 205 11.75 24.09 5.11
C ASP A 205 12.09 22.78 4.39
N TYR A 206 11.23 21.76 4.46
CA TYR A 206 11.53 20.46 3.86
C TYR A 206 11.34 20.48 2.34
N LYS A 207 12.44 20.46 1.58
CA LYS A 207 12.46 20.56 0.10
C LYS A 207 12.85 19.27 -0.61
N ASP A 208 13.26 18.24 0.13
CA ASP A 208 13.79 17.01 -0.45
C ASP A 208 12.69 16.03 -0.87
N LYS A 209 13.01 15.16 -1.83
CA LYS A 209 12.15 14.02 -2.16
C LYS A 209 12.11 13.07 -0.98
N ILE A 210 10.90 12.80 -0.46
CA ILE A 210 10.70 11.87 0.64
C ILE A 210 10.90 10.43 0.16
N THR A 211 11.63 9.66 0.96
CA THR A 211 11.81 8.21 0.78
C THR A 211 11.01 7.42 1.82
N LEU A 212 10.78 6.13 1.56
CA LEU A 212 10.18 5.22 2.55
C LEU A 212 11.01 5.16 3.84
N GLN A 213 12.34 5.29 3.74
CA GLN A 213 13.23 5.31 4.89
C GLN A 213 13.02 6.55 5.76
N ASP A 214 12.75 7.70 5.14
CA ASP A 214 12.53 8.95 5.88
C ASP A 214 11.22 8.92 6.67
N ILE A 215 10.24 8.14 6.21
CA ILE A 215 8.92 8.03 6.83
C ILE A 215 8.72 6.79 7.70
N ASN A 216 9.48 5.71 7.49
CA ASN A 216 9.39 4.49 8.29
C ASN A 216 10.14 4.62 9.64
N THR A 217 9.88 5.69 10.38
CA THR A 217 10.48 5.92 11.70
C THR A 217 9.45 6.48 12.67
N MET A 218 9.74 6.46 13.97
CA MET A 218 8.86 7.06 14.99
C MET A 218 8.80 8.59 14.91
N ALA A 219 9.77 9.22 14.24
CA ALA A 219 9.81 10.65 14.02
C ALA A 219 10.28 10.92 12.58
N PRO A 220 9.37 10.83 11.60
CA PRO A 220 9.70 11.08 10.20
C PRO A 220 10.45 12.39 10.01
N LYS A 221 11.55 12.37 9.24
CA LYS A 221 12.46 13.53 9.17
C LYS A 221 11.77 14.79 8.66
N CYS A 222 10.82 14.62 7.74
CA CYS A 222 10.03 15.66 7.10
C CYS A 222 8.95 16.29 7.99
N LEU A 223 8.66 15.69 9.15
CA LEU A 223 7.61 16.15 10.06
C LEU A 223 8.17 16.98 11.21
N ASP A 224 7.36 17.93 11.64
CA ASP A 224 7.56 18.66 12.88
C ASP A 224 7.29 17.70 14.07
N SER A 225 8.37 17.24 14.70
CA SER A 225 8.31 16.28 15.80
C SER A 225 7.65 16.82 17.07
N GLU A 226 7.45 18.14 17.18
CA GLU A 226 6.70 18.72 18.28
C GLU A 226 5.19 18.58 18.06
N LYS A 227 4.74 18.57 16.80
CA LYS A 227 3.35 18.40 16.40
C LYS A 227 2.95 16.93 16.27
N VAL A 228 3.73 16.15 15.53
CA VAL A 228 3.38 14.78 15.16
C VAL A 228 4.55 13.82 15.36
N LYS A 229 4.26 12.68 15.98
CA LYS A 229 5.14 11.50 16.05
C LYS A 229 4.37 10.26 15.63
N TYR A 230 5.08 9.16 15.44
CA TYR A 230 4.49 7.87 15.13
C TYR A 230 4.87 6.82 16.17
N SER A 231 4.02 5.81 16.32
CA SER A 231 4.33 4.62 17.12
C SER A 231 5.44 3.79 16.50
N GLY A 232 5.90 2.78 17.26
CA GLY A 232 6.59 1.64 16.68
C GLY A 232 5.72 0.94 15.64
N SER A 233 6.35 0.12 14.81
CA SER A 233 5.67 -0.68 13.80
C SER A 233 4.75 -1.71 14.46
N ILE A 234 3.51 -1.78 13.98
CA ILE A 234 2.52 -2.79 14.35
C ILE A 234 2.32 -3.65 13.12
N ILE A 235 2.80 -4.90 13.16
CA ILE A 235 2.64 -5.83 12.05
C ILE A 235 1.21 -6.37 12.07
N VAL A 236 0.48 -6.13 10.98
CA VAL A 236 -0.91 -6.56 10.81
C VAL A 236 -1.01 -7.79 9.92
N ARG A 237 -0.08 -7.92 8.97
CA ARG A 237 -0.02 -9.06 8.06
C ARG A 237 1.42 -9.45 7.82
N SER A 238 1.68 -10.75 7.76
CA SER A 238 2.98 -11.32 7.43
C SER A 238 2.82 -12.54 6.52
N ASN A 239 3.92 -13.02 5.94
CA ASN A 239 3.92 -14.27 5.18
C ASN A 239 3.37 -15.46 5.97
N PHE A 240 3.49 -15.47 7.30
CA PHE A 240 3.03 -16.56 8.17
C PHE A 240 1.54 -16.48 8.52
N SER A 241 0.88 -15.33 8.33
CA SER A 241 -0.57 -15.21 8.52
C SER A 241 -1.34 -15.70 7.29
N ARG A 242 -0.66 -15.91 6.17
CA ARG A 242 -1.19 -16.60 5.00
C ARG A 242 -0.86 -18.07 5.18
N GLN A 243 -1.85 -18.90 5.56
CA GLN A 243 -1.79 -20.28 5.06
C GLN A 243 -1.92 -20.15 3.55
N GLU A 244 -0.78 -20.05 2.86
CA GLU A 244 -0.75 -20.49 1.48
C GLU A 244 -1.34 -21.88 1.50
N THR A 245 -2.53 -22.05 0.94
CA THR A 245 -3.04 -23.37 0.62
C THR A 245 -1.97 -24.00 -0.25
N GLN A 246 -1.11 -24.80 0.37
CA GLN A 246 -0.15 -25.69 -0.27
C GLN A 246 -0.92 -26.79 -0.99
N LYS A 247 -1.68 -26.38 -1.99
CA LYS A 247 -2.32 -27.26 -2.95
C LYS A 247 -2.05 -26.68 -4.32
N TYR A 248 -0.80 -26.79 -4.76
CA TYR A 248 -0.41 -27.23 -6.10
C TYR A 248 0.99 -27.84 -6.02
#